data_AF-A0A5Q2N0Q5-F1
#
_entry.id   AF-A0A5Q2N0Q5-F1
#
_cell.length_a   1.000
_cell.length_b   1.000
_cell.length_c   1.000
_cell.angle_alpha   90.00
_cell.angle_beta   90.00
_cell.angle_gamma   90.00
#
_symmetry.space_group_name_H-M   'P 1'
#
loop_
_entity.id
_entity.type
_entity.pdbx_description
1 polymer ?
#
loop_
_entity_poly.entity_id
_entity_poly.type
_entity_poly.pdbx_seq_one_letter_code
_entity_poly.pdbx_strand_id
1 'polypeptide(L)'
;MPQYYIKDHHPAIISEEEFQAVQQEIKRRYNMRKDPDGKYRMNYSGKAPFSNKLFCGHCGRPVVRRRLTSQTNGEKYLFSAWQCRVPVGRDPDFKGCNGRYVWEVDLEDCFTELLREMRNNRDEVIADAEQAIADKRLSEKEQARFEELEKQLEAVTNRISDLASREMGSADALYDATLRHLIFEQEILKQEYDALKDKKEGSLYFQKHLEVLLEYLDQLPKRFSDEIFIKTVERGILDRDKKVTFEFKCGIVRKKPVGR
;
A
#
# COMPACT_ATOMS: atom_id res chain seq x y z
N MET A 1 -25.00 11.69 -22.71
CA MET A 1 -24.18 12.27 -23.80
C MET A 1 -22.77 11.70 -23.68
N PRO A 2 -22.15 11.21 -24.76
CA PRO A 2 -20.77 10.73 -24.72
C PRO A 2 -19.81 11.91 -24.50
N GLN A 3 -18.81 11.71 -23.63
CA GLN A 3 -17.76 12.68 -23.33
C GLN A 3 -16.55 12.33 -24.20
N TYR A 4 -16.08 13.26 -25.03
CA TYR A 4 -14.90 13.06 -25.88
C TYR A 4 -13.70 13.78 -25.27
N TYR A 5 -12.58 13.06 -25.14
CA TYR A 5 -11.32 13.61 -24.65
C TYR A 5 -10.40 13.86 -25.85
N ILE A 6 -10.10 15.14 -26.15
CA ILE A 6 -9.20 15.56 -27.21
C ILE A 6 -7.87 15.97 -26.57
N LYS A 7 -6.78 15.26 -26.89
CA LYS A 7 -5.42 15.62 -26.45
C LYS A 7 -4.93 16.86 -27.19
N ASP A 8 -4.14 17.70 -26.51
CA ASP A 8 -3.41 18.85 -27.09
C ASP A 8 -4.23 19.95 -27.78
N HIS A 9 -5.52 20.12 -27.42
CA HIS A 9 -6.34 21.22 -27.94
C HIS A 9 -5.89 22.60 -27.42
N HIS A 10 -5.14 22.65 -26.32
CA HIS A 10 -4.57 23.86 -25.77
C HIS A 10 -3.23 23.54 -25.08
N PRO A 11 -2.30 24.50 -25.01
CA PRO A 11 -1.06 24.31 -24.27
C PRO A 11 -1.37 23.93 -22.82
N ALA A 12 -0.83 22.79 -22.40
CA ALA A 12 -1.06 22.26 -21.07
C ALA A 12 -0.45 23.19 -20.01
N ILE A 13 -1.21 23.47 -18.94
CA ILE A 13 -0.74 24.30 -17.81
C ILE A 13 0.33 23.56 -17.00
N ILE A 14 0.24 22.23 -16.93
CA ILE A 14 1.18 21.31 -16.29
C ILE A 14 1.47 20.14 -17.23
N SER A 15 2.61 19.47 -17.07
CA SER A 15 2.95 18.34 -17.92
C SER A 15 2.01 17.15 -17.69
N GLU A 16 1.88 16.27 -18.68
CA GLU A 16 1.10 15.02 -18.54
C GLU A 16 1.68 14.14 -17.42
N GLU A 17 3.01 14.15 -17.26
CA GLU A 17 3.72 13.45 -16.18
C GLU A 17 3.33 13.97 -14.79
N GLU A 18 3.33 15.29 -14.58
CA GLU A 18 2.92 15.91 -13.32
C GLU A 18 1.44 15.66 -13.04
N PHE A 19 0.57 15.77 -14.07
CA PHE A 19 -0.85 15.45 -13.93
C PHE A 19 -1.06 14.00 -13.51
N GLN A 20 -0.37 13.05 -14.15
CA GLN A 20 -0.44 11.63 -13.80
C GLN A 20 0.07 11.36 -12.38
N ALA A 21 1.17 11.99 -11.97
CA ALA A 21 1.69 11.90 -10.60
C ALA A 21 0.67 12.39 -9.57
N VAL A 22 -0.02 13.50 -9.84
CA VAL A 22 -1.10 14.01 -8.98
C VAL A 22 -2.29 13.06 -8.95
N GLN A 23 -2.72 12.50 -10.09
CA GLN A 23 -3.80 11.51 -10.13
C GLN A 23 -3.44 10.25 -9.33
N GLN A 24 -2.19 9.79 -9.41
CA GLN A 24 -1.69 8.69 -8.60
C GLN A 24 -1.72 9.02 -7.10
N GLU A 25 -1.34 10.23 -6.70
CA GLU A 25 -1.43 10.66 -5.30
C GLU A 25 -2.88 10.82 -4.82
N ILE A 26 -3.80 11.30 -5.67
CA ILE A 26 -5.25 11.34 -5.37
C ILE A 26 -5.79 9.92 -5.19
N LYS A 27 -5.47 9.00 -6.11
CA LYS A 27 -5.87 7.58 -6.02
C LYS A 27 -5.28 6.93 -4.77
N ARG A 28 -4.01 7.19 -4.46
CA ARG A 28 -3.35 6.74 -3.22
C ARG A 28 -4.07 7.27 -1.99
N ARG A 29 -4.40 8.56 -1.92
CA ARG A 29 -5.14 9.16 -0.78
C ARG A 29 -6.56 8.60 -0.65
N TYR A 30 -7.24 8.37 -1.77
CA TYR A 30 -8.57 7.76 -1.79
C TYR A 30 -8.52 6.32 -1.30
N ASN A 31 -7.57 5.52 -1.79
CA ASN A 31 -7.35 4.16 -1.35
C ASN A 31 -6.90 4.11 0.13
N MET A 32 -6.08 5.05 0.60
CA MET A 32 -5.70 5.14 2.01
C MET A 32 -6.85 5.55 2.94
N ARG A 33 -7.93 6.16 2.43
CA ARG A 33 -9.12 6.49 3.22
C ARG A 33 -10.04 5.29 3.45
N LYS A 34 -9.88 4.23 2.66
CA LYS A 34 -10.69 3.02 2.73
C LYS A 34 -9.77 1.85 3.11
N ASP A 35 -10.23 1.04 4.05
CA ASP A 35 -9.68 -0.31 4.17
C ASP A 35 -9.74 -1.02 2.81
N PRO A 36 -8.73 -1.83 2.41
CA PRO A 36 -8.78 -2.63 1.19
C PRO A 36 -10.03 -3.51 1.09
N ASP A 37 -10.55 -3.98 2.23
CA ASP A 37 -11.79 -4.77 2.31
C ASP A 37 -13.04 -3.91 2.59
N GLY A 38 -12.91 -2.57 2.56
CA GLY A 38 -13.99 -1.63 2.83
C GLY A 38 -14.49 -1.62 4.28
N LYS A 39 -13.79 -2.27 5.22
CA LYS A 39 -14.27 -2.45 6.59
C LYS A 39 -14.37 -1.13 7.35
N TYR A 40 -13.40 -0.22 7.26
CA TYR A 40 -13.35 1.04 8.02
C TYR A 40 -12.89 2.24 7.18
N ARG A 41 -13.17 3.44 7.70
CA ARG A 41 -12.68 4.72 7.16
C ARG A 41 -11.41 5.17 7.89
N MET A 42 -10.39 5.61 7.16
CA MET A 42 -9.17 6.18 7.71
C MET A 42 -9.12 7.69 7.44
N ASN A 43 -8.77 8.48 8.46
CA ASN A 43 -8.46 9.90 8.28
C ASN A 43 -6.94 10.08 8.24
N TYR A 44 -6.43 10.55 7.10
CA TYR A 44 -5.03 10.93 6.99
C TYR A 44 -4.76 12.14 7.87
N SER A 45 -3.95 11.98 8.93
CA SER A 45 -3.45 13.13 9.68
C SER A 45 -1.95 13.34 9.52
N GLY A 46 -1.15 12.30 9.27
CA GLY A 46 0.31 12.41 9.11
C GLY A 46 1.03 13.06 10.32
N LYS A 47 0.32 13.28 11.44
CA LYS A 47 0.78 14.10 12.58
C LYS A 47 1.75 13.37 13.50
N ALA A 48 1.83 12.05 13.39
CA ALA A 48 2.67 11.21 14.23
C ALA A 48 3.16 9.98 13.45
N PRO A 49 4.31 9.39 13.79
CA PRO A 49 5.06 8.45 12.94
C PRO A 49 4.28 7.17 12.63
N PHE A 50 3.54 6.67 13.62
CA PHE A 50 2.76 5.44 13.51
C PHE A 50 1.33 5.65 12.95
N SER A 51 0.96 6.89 12.60
CA SER A 51 -0.39 7.21 12.15
C SER A 51 -0.71 6.44 10.87
N ASN A 52 -1.88 5.79 10.82
CA ASN A 52 -2.32 5.01 9.65
C ASN A 52 -1.45 3.80 9.30
N LYS A 53 -0.52 3.42 10.18
CA LYS A 53 0.35 2.26 10.01
C LYS A 53 0.02 1.12 10.96
N LEU A 54 -0.56 1.42 12.13
CA LEU A 54 -0.87 0.43 13.16
C LEU A 54 -2.34 -0.02 13.14
N PHE A 55 -2.56 -1.32 13.28
CA PHE A 55 -3.85 -1.99 13.28
C PHE A 55 -3.97 -2.95 14.46
N CYS A 56 -5.19 -3.17 14.93
CA CYS A 56 -5.43 -4.05 16.07
C CYS A 56 -5.49 -5.51 15.61
N GLY A 57 -4.64 -6.38 16.14
CA GLY A 57 -4.62 -7.81 15.80
C GLY A 57 -5.89 -8.57 16.17
N HIS A 58 -6.72 -8.02 17.08
CA HIS A 58 -7.98 -8.65 17.46
C HIS A 58 -9.17 -8.33 16.53
N CYS A 59 -9.26 -7.09 16.04
CA CYS A 59 -10.44 -6.65 15.26
C CYS A 59 -10.11 -6.08 13.88
N GLY A 60 -8.82 -6.03 13.52
CA GLY A 60 -8.32 -5.45 12.28
C GLY A 60 -8.47 -3.91 12.18
N ARG A 61 -9.14 -3.26 13.13
CA ARG A 61 -9.41 -1.82 13.07
C ARG A 61 -8.14 -1.00 13.34
N PRO A 62 -8.02 0.22 12.75
CA PRO A 62 -6.90 1.10 12.98
C PRO A 62 -6.67 1.41 14.46
N VAL A 63 -5.40 1.60 14.79
CA VAL A 63 -4.93 2.07 16.08
C VAL A 63 -4.72 3.58 16.00
N VAL A 64 -5.16 4.28 17.04
CA VAL A 64 -5.08 5.74 17.13
C VAL A 64 -4.19 6.17 18.28
N ARG A 65 -3.43 7.24 18.06
CA ARG A 65 -2.67 7.91 19.11
C ARG A 65 -3.61 8.60 20.11
N ARG A 66 -3.30 8.46 21.39
CA ARG A 66 -3.95 9.11 22.51
C ARG A 66 -2.90 9.77 23.39
N ARG A 67 -3.25 10.92 23.95
CA ARG A 67 -2.55 11.51 25.08
C ARG A 67 -3.34 11.16 26.33
N LEU A 68 -2.71 10.45 27.26
CA LEU A 68 -3.30 9.95 28.49
C LEU A 68 -2.58 10.58 29.68
N THR A 69 -3.25 10.61 30.82
CA THR A 69 -2.69 11.04 32.09
C THR A 69 -2.73 9.86 33.05
N SER A 70 -1.62 9.60 33.74
CA SER A 70 -1.52 8.63 34.83
C SER A 70 -0.95 9.32 36.06
N GLN A 71 -0.95 8.62 37.20
CA GLN A 71 -0.45 9.13 38.46
C GLN A 71 0.40 8.07 39.14
N THR A 72 1.60 8.43 39.58
CA THR A 72 2.49 7.59 40.38
C THR A 72 2.90 8.40 41.60
N ASN A 73 2.79 7.82 42.81
CA ASN A 73 3.19 8.47 44.07
C ASN A 73 2.59 9.87 44.30
N GLY A 74 1.36 10.10 43.84
CA GLY A 74 0.70 11.41 43.97
C GLY A 74 0.97 12.38 42.82
N GLU A 75 2.00 12.16 42.00
CA GLU A 75 2.36 13.03 40.88
C GLU A 75 1.71 12.57 39.57
N LYS A 76 1.00 13.49 38.90
CA LYS A 76 0.39 13.23 37.60
C LYS A 76 1.43 13.41 36.49
N TYR A 77 1.48 12.45 35.58
CA TYR A 77 2.30 12.55 34.37
C TYR A 77 1.45 12.29 33.12
N LEU A 78 1.80 12.98 32.04
CA LEU A 78 1.20 12.84 30.72
C LEU A 78 2.06 11.91 29.87
N PHE A 79 1.44 10.99 29.16
CA PHE A 79 2.14 10.10 28.24
C PHE A 79 1.33 9.87 26.96
N SER A 80 2.04 9.52 25.88
CA SER A 80 1.44 9.16 24.59
C SER A 80 1.32 7.65 24.49
N ALA A 81 0.17 7.19 24.02
CA ALA A 81 -0.13 5.77 23.84
C ALA A 81 -0.92 5.53 22.57
N TRP A 82 -0.77 4.33 22.01
CA TRP A 82 -1.46 3.85 20.83
C TRP A 82 -2.47 2.78 21.22
N GLN A 83 -3.74 2.99 20.86
CA GLN A 83 -4.84 2.07 21.22
C GLN A 83 -5.78 1.85 20.03
N CYS A 84 -6.35 0.66 19.90
CA CYS A 84 -7.40 0.39 18.92
C CYS A 84 -8.51 1.47 19.00
N ARG A 85 -8.97 1.97 17.86
CA ARG A 85 -10.01 3.03 17.79
C ARG A 85 -11.36 2.61 18.39
N VAL A 86 -11.67 1.32 18.41
CA VAL A 86 -12.96 0.75 18.82
C VAL A 86 -13.22 0.95 20.32
N PRO A 87 -12.36 0.47 21.26
CA PRO A 87 -12.55 0.74 22.69
C PRO A 87 -12.44 2.22 23.04
N VAL A 88 -11.87 3.04 22.15
CA VAL A 88 -11.76 4.49 22.30
C VAL A 88 -13.05 5.22 21.85
N GLY A 89 -14.02 4.50 21.28
CA GLY A 89 -15.27 5.08 20.79
C GLY A 89 -15.09 5.92 19.52
N ARG A 90 -13.99 5.73 18.78
CA ARG A 90 -13.72 6.40 17.50
C ARG A 90 -14.13 5.55 16.30
N ASP A 91 -14.80 4.43 16.51
CA ASP A 91 -15.38 3.60 15.44
C ASP A 91 -16.91 3.59 15.61
N PRO A 92 -17.67 4.27 14.73
CA PRO A 92 -19.13 4.28 14.81
C PRO A 92 -19.74 2.97 14.31
N ASP A 93 -19.04 2.26 13.42
CA ASP A 93 -19.56 1.13 12.66
C ASP A 93 -19.29 -0.21 13.35
N PHE A 94 -18.41 -0.24 14.36
CA PHE A 94 -18.00 -1.47 15.02
C PHE A 94 -17.81 -1.31 16.53
N LYS A 95 -18.33 -2.28 17.30
CA LYS A 95 -18.24 -2.37 18.76
C LYS A 95 -17.71 -3.75 19.18
N GLY A 96 -17.18 -3.87 20.40
CA GLY A 96 -16.81 -5.16 21.00
C GLY A 96 -15.31 -5.53 20.96
N CYS A 97 -14.41 -4.59 20.64
CA CYS A 97 -12.98 -4.80 20.79
C CYS A 97 -12.48 -4.26 22.14
N ASN A 98 -11.71 -5.08 22.86
CA ASN A 98 -11.09 -4.72 24.14
C ASN A 98 -9.56 -4.56 24.01
N GLY A 99 -9.11 -4.01 22.87
CA GLY A 99 -7.69 -3.78 22.60
C GLY A 99 -7.04 -2.88 23.66
N ARG A 100 -5.92 -3.34 24.23
CA ARG A 100 -5.13 -2.57 25.20
C ARG A 100 -4.32 -1.48 24.49
N TYR A 101 -3.93 -0.47 25.26
CA TYR A 101 -3.03 0.56 24.75
C TYR A 101 -1.58 0.13 24.94
N VAL A 102 -0.71 0.60 24.06
CA VAL A 102 0.75 0.43 24.13
C VAL A 102 1.39 1.81 24.20
N TRP A 103 2.44 1.97 25.00
CA TRP A 103 3.09 3.27 25.13
C TRP A 103 3.84 3.59 23.83
N GLU A 104 3.86 4.86 23.45
CA GLU A 104 4.58 5.31 22.24
C GLU A 104 6.08 5.04 22.35
N VAL A 105 6.67 5.31 23.51
CA VAL A 105 8.09 5.05 23.79
C VAL A 105 8.43 3.58 23.64
N ASP A 106 7.59 2.67 24.18
CA ASP A 106 7.82 1.24 24.06
C ASP A 106 7.78 0.77 22.59
N LEU A 107 6.94 1.38 21.75
CA LEU A 107 6.88 1.08 20.31
C LEU A 107 8.13 1.57 19.57
N GLU A 108 8.59 2.79 19.88
CA GLU A 108 9.80 3.38 19.32
C GLU A 108 11.05 2.56 19.68
N ASP A 109 11.16 2.15 20.95
CA ASP A 109 12.25 1.31 21.45
C ASP A 109 12.21 -0.08 20.81
N CYS A 110 11.04 -0.73 20.79
CA CYS A 110 10.88 -2.03 20.15
C CYS A 110 11.27 -2.01 18.67
N PHE A 111 10.85 -1.00 17.92
CA PHE A 111 11.23 -0.85 16.52
C PHE A 111 12.74 -0.63 16.35
N THR A 112 13.34 0.22 17.19
CA THR A 112 14.78 0.50 17.13
C THR A 112 15.61 -0.75 17.44
N GLU A 113 15.20 -1.54 18.44
CA GLU A 113 15.87 -2.80 18.74
C GLU A 113 15.69 -3.84 17.64
N LEU A 114 14.50 -3.94 17.06
CA LEU A 114 14.23 -4.84 15.94
C LEU A 114 15.12 -4.51 14.74
N LEU A 115 15.34 -3.23 14.43
CA LEU A 115 16.29 -2.84 13.39
C LEU A 115 17.74 -3.24 13.73
N ARG A 116 18.14 -3.17 15.00
CA ARG A 116 19.47 -3.64 15.44
C ARG A 116 19.63 -5.15 15.29
N GLU A 117 18.59 -5.91 15.63
CA GLU A 117 18.56 -7.37 15.40
C GLU A 117 18.66 -7.70 13.91
N MET A 118 17.90 -6.99 13.07
CA MET A 118 17.96 -7.14 11.61
C MET A 118 19.33 -6.78 11.04
N ARG A 119 20.01 -5.78 11.60
CA ARG A 119 21.40 -5.45 11.23
C ARG A 119 22.36 -6.59 11.58
N ASN A 120 22.21 -7.20 12.75
CA ASN A 120 23.08 -8.30 13.19
C ASN A 120 22.85 -9.56 12.36
N ASN A 121 21.61 -9.80 11.92
CA ASN A 121 21.22 -10.96 11.11
C ASN A 121 20.94 -10.55 9.64
N ARG A 122 21.84 -9.74 9.06
CA ARG A 122 21.65 -9.18 7.71
C ARG A 122 21.41 -10.25 6.65
N ASP A 123 22.16 -11.35 6.70
CA ASP A 123 22.05 -12.41 5.69
C ASP A 123 20.70 -13.12 5.74
N GLU A 124 20.15 -13.33 6.94
CA GLU A 124 18.80 -13.89 7.13
C GLU A 124 17.72 -12.93 6.62
N VAL A 125 17.89 -11.63 6.87
CA VAL A 125 16.96 -10.58 6.39
C VAL A 125 16.95 -10.52 4.86
N ILE A 126 18.10 -10.65 4.22
CA ILE A 126 18.21 -10.69 2.76
C ILE A 126 17.54 -11.95 2.22
N ALA A 127 17.84 -13.12 2.78
CA ALA A 127 17.24 -14.39 2.35
C ALA A 127 15.71 -14.39 2.46
N ASP A 128 15.16 -13.89 3.58
CA ASP A 128 13.71 -13.78 3.78
C ASP A 128 13.06 -12.82 2.77
N ALA A 129 13.71 -11.69 2.48
CA ALA A 129 13.21 -10.75 1.48
C ALA A 129 13.29 -11.32 0.07
N GLU A 130 14.38 -12.01 -0.28
CA GLU A 130 14.53 -12.67 -1.58
C GLU A 130 13.47 -13.74 -1.79
N GLN A 131 13.12 -14.51 -0.76
CA GLN A 131 11.99 -15.44 -0.81
C GLN A 131 10.67 -14.72 -1.05
N ALA A 132 10.40 -13.64 -0.31
CA ALA A 132 9.18 -12.85 -0.50
C ALA A 132 9.10 -12.19 -1.89
N ILE A 133 10.24 -11.83 -2.47
CA ILE A 133 10.36 -11.32 -3.85
C ILE A 133 10.12 -12.46 -4.84
N ALA A 134 10.73 -13.63 -4.63
CA ALA A 134 10.58 -14.80 -5.49
C ALA A 134 9.12 -15.28 -5.57
N ASP A 135 8.41 -15.29 -4.44
CA ASP A 135 6.97 -15.64 -4.38
C ASP A 135 6.08 -14.71 -5.21
N LYS A 136 6.54 -13.49 -5.48
CA LYS A 136 5.81 -12.47 -6.26
C LYS A 136 6.39 -12.25 -7.64
N ARG A 137 7.52 -12.87 -7.96
CA ARG A 137 8.11 -12.82 -9.28
C ARG A 137 7.23 -13.61 -10.23
N LEU A 138 7.02 -13.06 -11.43
CA LEU A 138 6.31 -13.78 -12.48
C LEU A 138 7.07 -15.07 -12.82
N SER A 139 6.34 -16.18 -12.93
CA SER A 139 6.85 -17.40 -13.53
C SER A 139 7.23 -17.12 -14.99
N GLU A 140 8.17 -17.88 -15.56
CA GLU A 140 8.50 -17.81 -17.00
C GLU A 140 7.25 -17.94 -17.89
N LYS A 141 6.26 -18.74 -17.48
CA LYS A 141 4.98 -18.87 -18.18
C LYS A 141 4.11 -17.62 -18.08
N GLU A 142 4.05 -17.01 -16.90
CA GLU A 142 3.31 -15.76 -16.70
C GLU A 142 3.99 -14.60 -17.42
N GLN A 143 5.31 -14.62 -17.52
CA GLN A 143 6.08 -13.61 -18.24
C GLN A 143 5.89 -13.74 -19.76
N ALA A 144 5.89 -14.97 -20.31
CA ALA A 144 5.53 -15.21 -21.69
C ALA A 144 4.06 -14.83 -21.99
N ARG A 145 3.14 -15.12 -21.05
CA ARG A 145 1.74 -14.70 -21.14
C ARG A 145 1.59 -13.18 -21.11
N PHE A 146 2.38 -12.48 -20.30
CA PHE A 146 2.41 -11.03 -20.23
C PHE A 146 2.85 -10.40 -21.56
N GLU A 147 3.92 -10.90 -22.17
CA GLU A 147 4.39 -10.45 -23.49
C GLU A 147 3.38 -10.75 -24.61
N GLU A 148 2.70 -11.89 -24.55
CA GLU A 148 1.64 -12.24 -25.48
C GLU A 148 0.42 -11.30 -25.32
N LEU A 149 0.04 -10.96 -24.09
CA LEU A 149 -1.04 -10.01 -23.81
C LEU A 149 -0.72 -8.61 -24.32
N GLU A 150 0.54 -8.16 -24.23
CA GLU A 150 0.95 -6.88 -24.83
C GLU A 150 0.71 -6.86 -26.34
N LYS A 151 1.10 -7.93 -27.05
CA LYS A 151 0.86 -8.06 -28.49
C LYS A 151 -0.62 -8.12 -28.82
N GLN A 152 -1.41 -8.84 -28.03
CA GLN A 152 -2.86 -8.96 -28.24
C GLN A 152 -3.58 -7.62 -28.00
N LEU A 153 -3.20 -6.88 -26.94
CA LEU A 153 -3.72 -5.54 -26.69
C LEU A 153 -3.35 -4.55 -27.79
N GLU A 154 -2.12 -4.60 -28.29
CA GLU A 154 -1.68 -3.78 -29.43
C GLU A 154 -2.48 -4.11 -30.70
N ALA A 155 -2.65 -5.41 -31.01
CA ALA A 155 -3.42 -5.85 -32.16
C ALA A 155 -4.91 -5.45 -32.08
N VAL A 156 -5.54 -5.57 -30.92
CA VAL A 156 -6.94 -5.15 -30.71
C VAL A 156 -7.05 -3.63 -30.78
N THR A 157 -6.10 -2.89 -30.23
CA THR A 157 -6.07 -1.41 -30.30
C THR A 157 -5.94 -0.94 -31.75
N ASN A 158 -5.07 -1.57 -32.54
CA ASN A 158 -4.90 -1.27 -33.96
C ASN A 158 -6.17 -1.59 -34.76
N ARG A 159 -6.87 -2.69 -34.46
CA ARG A 159 -8.17 -3.00 -35.08
C ARG A 159 -9.24 -1.96 -34.75
N ILE A 160 -9.27 -1.48 -33.51
CA ILE A 160 -10.20 -0.42 -33.09
C ILE A 160 -9.86 0.89 -33.81
N SER A 161 -8.58 1.27 -33.94
CA SER A 161 -8.20 2.48 -34.68
C SER A 161 -8.45 2.36 -36.18
N ASP A 162 -8.26 1.19 -36.78
CA ASP A 162 -8.58 0.94 -38.19
C ASP A 162 -10.09 1.02 -38.46
N LEU A 163 -10.92 0.55 -37.52
CA LEU A 163 -12.37 0.70 -37.60
C LEU A 163 -12.80 2.15 -37.39
N ALA A 164 -12.18 2.87 -36.45
CA ALA A 164 -12.49 4.27 -36.17
C ALA A 164 -12.03 5.24 -37.27
N SER A 165 -10.93 4.95 -37.96
CA SER A 165 -10.40 5.74 -39.07
C SER A 165 -11.16 5.51 -40.39
N ARG A 166 -11.87 4.39 -40.50
CA ARG A 166 -12.88 4.17 -41.55
C ARG A 166 -14.15 4.97 -41.21
N GLU A 167 -14.07 6.30 -41.23
CA GLU A 167 -15.28 7.11 -41.34
C GLU A 167 -15.93 6.81 -42.69
N MET A 168 -17.14 6.24 -42.69
CA MET A 168 -18.12 6.45 -43.75
C MET A 168 -19.49 5.93 -43.32
N GLY A 169 -20.48 6.82 -43.38
CA GLY A 169 -21.88 6.66 -42.97
C GLY A 169 -22.44 5.25 -42.97
N SER A 170 -22.60 4.68 -41.79
CA SER A 170 -23.78 3.86 -41.51
C SER A 170 -24.00 3.82 -40.00
N ALA A 171 -25.19 4.20 -39.59
CA ALA A 171 -25.79 3.72 -38.37
C ALA A 171 -26.13 2.22 -38.55
N ASP A 172 -25.10 1.40 -38.79
CA ASP A 172 -25.25 -0.03 -38.98
C ASP A 172 -25.08 -0.73 -37.64
N ALA A 173 -26.11 -1.46 -37.21
CA ALA A 173 -26.10 -2.21 -35.96
C ALA A 173 -24.94 -3.22 -35.92
N LEU A 174 -24.44 -3.65 -37.09
CA LEU A 174 -23.28 -4.53 -37.22
C LEU A 174 -21.96 -3.85 -36.84
N TYR A 175 -21.78 -2.55 -37.17
CA TYR A 175 -20.59 -1.80 -36.80
C TYR A 175 -20.51 -1.61 -35.27
N ASP A 176 -21.62 -1.18 -34.67
CA ASP A 176 -21.72 -0.99 -33.22
C ASP A 176 -21.56 -2.33 -32.47
N ALA A 177 -22.13 -3.43 -32.98
CA ALA A 177 -21.91 -4.77 -32.42
C ALA A 177 -20.44 -5.21 -32.48
N THR A 178 -19.74 -4.96 -33.60
CA THR A 178 -18.33 -5.32 -33.78
C THR A 178 -17.42 -4.48 -32.89
N LEU A 179 -17.69 -3.18 -32.78
CA LEU A 179 -16.94 -2.27 -31.91
C LEU A 179 -17.11 -2.67 -30.44
N ARG A 180 -18.34 -2.96 -29.99
CA ARG A 180 -18.60 -3.44 -28.63
C ARG A 180 -17.90 -4.77 -28.34
N HIS A 181 -17.88 -5.70 -29.28
CA HIS A 181 -17.15 -6.96 -29.13
C HIS A 181 -15.65 -6.72 -28.92
N LEU A 182 -15.02 -5.87 -29.75
CA LEU A 182 -13.60 -5.54 -29.63
C LEU A 182 -13.27 -4.80 -28.33
N ILE A 183 -14.14 -3.89 -27.88
CA ILE A 183 -13.98 -3.20 -26.59
C ILE A 183 -14.07 -4.20 -25.44
N PHE A 184 -15.01 -5.13 -25.48
CA PHE A 184 -15.16 -6.15 -24.45
C PHE A 184 -13.97 -7.12 -24.40
N GLU A 185 -13.48 -7.54 -25.57
CA GLU A 185 -12.25 -8.34 -25.69
C GLU A 185 -11.04 -7.58 -25.13
N GLN A 186 -10.91 -6.29 -25.48
CA GLN A 186 -9.86 -5.42 -24.93
C GLN A 186 -9.95 -5.32 -23.40
N GLU A 187 -11.16 -5.18 -22.85
CA GLU A 187 -11.37 -5.07 -21.41
C GLU A 187 -10.95 -6.35 -20.67
N ILE A 188 -11.30 -7.53 -21.20
CA ILE A 188 -10.88 -8.82 -20.62
C ILE A 188 -9.36 -8.96 -20.65
N LEU A 189 -8.74 -8.71 -21.81
CA LEU A 189 -7.29 -8.81 -21.96
C LEU A 189 -6.56 -7.82 -21.05
N LYS A 190 -7.12 -6.61 -20.90
CA LYS A 190 -6.56 -5.57 -20.05
C LYS A 190 -6.65 -5.93 -18.57
N GLN A 191 -7.72 -6.59 -18.12
CA GLN A 191 -7.81 -7.08 -16.74
C GLN A 191 -6.73 -8.13 -16.43
N GLU A 192 -6.49 -9.06 -17.35
CA GLU A 192 -5.42 -10.07 -17.18
C GLU A 192 -4.04 -9.41 -17.21
N TYR A 193 -3.83 -8.45 -18.12
CA TYR A 193 -2.61 -7.67 -18.23
C TYR A 193 -2.33 -6.86 -16.95
N ASP A 194 -3.32 -6.11 -16.46
CA ASP A 194 -3.19 -5.29 -15.26
C ASP A 194 -2.87 -6.16 -14.02
N ALA A 195 -3.47 -7.36 -13.91
CA ALA A 195 -3.17 -8.29 -12.82
C ALA A 195 -1.71 -8.81 -12.85
N LEU A 196 -1.20 -9.16 -14.03
CA LEU A 196 0.20 -9.59 -14.19
C LEU A 196 1.18 -8.43 -14.03
N LYS A 197 0.80 -7.23 -14.50
CA LYS A 197 1.55 -5.99 -14.31
C LYS A 197 1.68 -5.66 -12.83
N ASP A 198 0.59 -5.72 -12.07
CA ASP A 198 0.58 -5.47 -10.63
C ASP A 198 1.49 -6.44 -9.87
N LYS A 199 1.55 -7.73 -10.27
CA LYS A 199 2.52 -8.69 -9.72
C LYS A 199 3.97 -8.29 -10.01
N LYS A 200 4.28 -7.94 -11.26
CA LYS A 200 5.62 -7.51 -11.69
C LYS A 200 6.08 -6.24 -10.99
N GLU A 201 5.20 -5.23 -10.93
CA GLU A 201 5.44 -3.98 -10.22
C GLU A 201 5.59 -4.22 -8.71
N GLY A 202 4.82 -5.15 -8.14
CA GLY A 202 4.98 -5.62 -6.77
C GLY A 202 6.39 -6.18 -6.50
N SER A 203 6.88 -7.08 -7.34
CA SER A 203 8.24 -7.63 -7.21
C SER A 203 9.32 -6.53 -7.25
N LEU A 204 9.21 -5.60 -8.20
CA LEU A 204 10.13 -4.46 -8.32
C LEU A 204 10.05 -3.52 -7.11
N TYR A 205 8.85 -3.33 -6.58
CA TYR A 205 8.61 -2.55 -5.37
C TYR A 205 9.30 -3.17 -4.16
N PHE A 206 9.15 -4.50 -3.95
CA PHE A 206 9.82 -5.21 -2.87
C PHE A 206 11.34 -5.11 -2.98
N GLN A 207 11.89 -5.24 -4.20
CA GLN A 207 13.33 -5.16 -4.45
C GLN A 207 13.89 -3.75 -4.14
N LYS A 208 13.26 -2.69 -4.66
CA LYS A 208 13.67 -1.30 -4.34
C LYS A 208 13.58 -1.02 -2.84
N HIS A 209 12.53 -1.48 -2.17
CA HIS A 209 12.38 -1.27 -0.73
C HIS A 209 13.32 -2.12 0.12
N LEU A 210 13.80 -3.27 -0.38
CA LEU A 210 14.86 -4.04 0.24
C LEU A 210 16.18 -3.28 0.20
N GLU A 211 16.56 -2.72 -0.95
CA GLU A 211 17.77 -1.91 -1.09
C GLU A 211 17.75 -0.71 -0.13
N VAL A 212 16.63 0.02 -0.10
CA VAL A 212 16.43 1.14 0.83
C VAL A 212 16.50 0.70 2.29
N LEU A 213 15.95 -0.47 2.64
CA LEU A 213 16.04 -1.01 3.99
C LEU A 213 17.50 -1.31 4.37
N LEU A 214 18.27 -1.92 3.47
CA LEU A 214 19.68 -2.23 3.70
C LEU A 214 20.52 -0.97 3.90
N GLU A 215 20.30 0.07 3.11
CA GLU A 215 20.94 1.38 3.30
C GLU A 215 20.65 1.96 4.70
N TYR A 216 19.40 1.87 5.15
CA TYR A 216 19.02 2.35 6.48
C TYR A 216 19.55 1.47 7.63
N LEU A 217 19.72 0.16 7.41
CA LEU A 217 20.34 -0.74 8.39
C LEU A 217 21.84 -0.44 8.57
N ASP A 218 22.52 0.05 7.53
CA ASP A 218 23.92 0.46 7.62
C ASP A 218 24.08 1.81 8.34
N GLN A 219 23.10 2.72 8.23
CA GLN A 219 23.10 4.05 8.85
C GLN A 219 22.15 4.17 10.05
N LEU A 220 22.09 3.17 10.93
CA LEU A 220 21.13 3.19 12.03
C LEU A 220 21.39 4.32 13.04
N PRO A 221 20.41 5.21 13.28
CA PRO A 221 20.50 6.20 14.34
C PRO A 221 20.45 5.53 15.73
N LYS A 222 20.98 6.23 16.74
CA LYS A 222 20.94 5.75 18.14
C LYS A 222 19.52 5.73 18.72
N ARG A 223 18.62 6.57 18.20
CA ARG A 223 17.21 6.71 18.61
C ARG A 223 16.28 6.46 17.42
N PHE A 224 15.01 6.26 17.71
CA PHE A 224 13.96 6.13 16.69
C PHE A 224 13.98 7.29 15.68
N SER A 225 13.78 6.96 14.42
CA SER A 225 13.63 7.92 13.32
C SER A 225 12.32 7.66 12.59
N ASP A 226 11.44 8.67 12.63
CA ASP A 226 10.14 8.68 11.96
C ASP A 226 10.26 8.37 10.47
N GLU A 227 11.32 8.91 9.83
CA GLU A 227 11.55 8.75 8.40
C GLU A 227 11.84 7.31 8.01
N ILE A 228 12.68 6.62 8.81
CA ILE A 228 13.00 5.21 8.59
C ILE A 228 11.71 4.39 8.71
N PHE A 229 10.94 4.60 9.77
CA PHE A 229 9.69 3.88 9.99
C PHE A 229 8.70 4.06 8.82
N ILE A 230 8.44 5.29 8.40
CA ILE A 230 7.50 5.59 7.31
C ILE A 230 7.97 4.99 5.98
N LYS A 231 9.29 4.97 5.75
CA LYS A 231 9.87 4.46 4.51
C LYS A 231 10.00 2.95 4.48
N THR A 232 10.24 2.27 5.59
CA THR A 232 10.49 0.82 5.63
C THR A 232 9.26 -0.01 6.01
N VAL A 233 8.36 0.51 6.85
CA VAL A 233 7.21 -0.25 7.36
C VAL A 233 5.98 0.00 6.51
N GLU A 234 5.32 -1.09 6.11
CA GLU A 234 4.05 -1.03 5.43
C GLU A 234 2.90 -1.01 6.42
N ARG A 235 2.90 -1.97 7.35
CA ARG A 235 1.84 -2.17 8.34
C ARG A 235 2.41 -2.69 9.66
N GLY A 236 1.81 -2.30 10.78
CA GLY A 236 2.08 -2.89 12.09
C GLY A 236 0.80 -3.41 12.72
N ILE A 237 0.86 -4.59 13.33
CA ILE A 237 -0.27 -5.22 14.01
C ILE A 237 0.03 -5.27 15.50
N LEU A 238 -0.83 -4.65 16.30
CA LEU A 238 -0.76 -4.67 17.77
C LEU A 238 -1.69 -5.77 18.31
N ASP A 239 -1.11 -6.82 18.86
CA ASP A 239 -1.83 -7.90 19.52
C ASP A 239 -2.18 -7.57 20.98
N ARG A 240 -3.14 -8.31 21.53
CA ARG A 240 -3.59 -8.15 22.93
C ARG A 240 -2.48 -8.46 23.93
N ASP A 241 -1.55 -9.35 23.59
CA ASP A 241 -0.47 -9.80 24.46
C ASP A 241 0.74 -8.86 24.45
N LYS A 242 0.53 -7.58 24.11
CA LYS A 242 1.58 -6.58 23.87
C LYS A 242 2.62 -7.03 22.83
N LYS A 243 2.28 -7.94 21.92
CA LYS A 243 3.15 -8.30 20.80
C LYS A 243 2.86 -7.39 19.63
N VAL A 244 3.91 -6.98 18.93
CA VAL A 244 3.81 -6.16 17.74
C VAL A 244 4.44 -6.88 16.58
N THR A 245 3.66 -7.02 15.53
CA THR A 245 4.10 -7.58 14.25
C THR A 245 4.31 -6.42 13.29
N PHE A 246 5.53 -6.19 12.85
CA PHE A 246 5.82 -5.23 11.78
C PHE A 246 5.96 -5.98 10.45
N GLU A 247 5.18 -5.53 9.48
CA GLU A 247 5.23 -5.94 8.09
C GLU A 247 5.98 -4.84 7.32
N PHE A 248 7.15 -5.18 6.80
CA PHE A 248 7.99 -4.28 6.03
C PHE A 248 7.54 -4.23 4.58
N LYS A 249 7.85 -3.11 3.91
CA LYS A 249 7.59 -2.94 2.47
C LYS A 249 8.39 -3.87 1.58
N CYS A 250 9.44 -4.50 2.10
CA CYS A 250 10.19 -5.57 1.43
C CYS A 250 9.53 -6.96 1.62
N GLY A 251 8.37 -7.05 2.30
CA GLY A 251 7.62 -8.30 2.48
C GLY A 251 8.00 -9.07 3.74
N ILE A 252 9.07 -8.66 4.44
CA ILE A 252 9.49 -9.29 5.70
C ILE A 252 8.46 -9.01 6.80
N VAL A 253 8.14 -10.05 7.57
CA VAL A 253 7.32 -9.94 8.77
C VAL A 253 8.16 -10.27 10.00
N ARG A 254 8.22 -9.34 10.96
CA ARG A 254 8.93 -9.54 12.23
C ARG A 254 7.99 -9.31 13.40
N LYS A 255 8.03 -10.21 14.38
CA LYS A 255 7.18 -10.18 15.58
C LYS A 255 8.06 -9.96 16.79
N LYS A 256 7.70 -8.98 17.63
CA LYS A 256 8.45 -8.68 18.85
C LYS A 256 7.51 -8.26 19.98
N PRO A 257 7.72 -8.72 21.23
CA PRO A 257 7.00 -8.19 22.38
C PRO A 257 7.35 -6.70 22.62
N VAL A 258 6.39 -5.93 23.10
CA VAL A 258 6.52 -4.49 23.38
C VAL A 258 6.26 -4.23 24.87
N GLY A 259 7.19 -3.48 25.46
CA GLY A 259 7.21 -3.16 26.88
C GLY A 259 8.16 -4.07 27.67
N ARG A 260 8.54 -3.61 28.87
CA ARG A 260 9.27 -4.41 29.86
C ARG A 260 8.43 -5.55 30.40
#